data_AF-A0AA44JBJ1-F1
#
_entry.id   AF-A0AA44JBJ1-F1
#
_cell.length_a   1.000
_cell.length_b   1.000
_cell.length_c   1.000
_cell.angle_alpha   90.00
_cell.angle_beta   90.00
_cell.angle_gamma   90.00
#
_symmetry.space_group_name_H-M   'P 1'
#
loop_
_entity.id
_entity.type
_entity.pdbx_description
1 polymer ?
#
loop_
_entity_poly.entity_id
_entity_poly.type
_entity_poly.pdbx_seq_one_letter_code
_entity_poly.pdbx_strand_id
1 'polypeptide(L)' 'VDYACDVVLYTEFENAEALAAYAEHPAHLKIRDELQGLRVERYQVDYRPNAEQ' A
#
# COMPACT_ATOMS: atom_id res chain seq x y z
N VAL A 1 -3.75 -12.71 19.19
CA VAL A 1 -2.92 -12.81 17.96
C VAL A 1 -3.78 -12.25 16.85
N ASP A 2 -3.82 -10.91 16.74
CA ASP A 2 -4.53 -10.18 15.69
C ASP A 2 -3.57 -9.92 14.52
N TYR A 3 -2.95 -10.99 14.00
CA TYR A 3 -2.04 -10.91 12.85
C TYR A 3 -2.73 -11.33 11.55
N ALA A 4 -4.07 -11.32 11.53
CA ALA A 4 -4.86 -11.69 10.38
C ALA A 4 -5.28 -10.41 9.63
N CYS A 5 -4.66 -10.15 8.49
CA CYS A 5 -5.24 -9.26 7.48
C CYS A 5 -6.14 -10.11 6.58
N ASP A 6 -7.41 -9.70 6.40
CA ASP A 6 -8.32 -10.38 5.46
C ASP A 6 -7.81 -10.32 4.01
N VAL A 7 -7.13 -9.21 3.69
CA VAL A 7 -6.60 -8.92 2.35
C VAL A 7 -5.21 -8.30 2.46
N VAL A 8 -4.30 -8.75 1.61
CA VAL A 8 -2.97 -8.15 1.40
C VAL A 8 -2.83 -7.80 -0.07
N LEU A 9 -2.41 -6.56 -0.35
CA LEU A 9 -2.11 -6.08 -1.70
C LEU A 9 -0.60 -5.88 -1.81
N TYR A 10 -0.01 -6.41 -2.88
CA TYR A 10 1.41 -6.32 -3.16
C TYR A 10 1.63 -5.74 -4.56
N THR A 11 2.53 -4.77 -4.66
CA THR A 11 2.88 -4.10 -5.90
C THR A 11 4.38 -3.87 -5.91
N GLU A 12 5.03 -4.18 -7.03
CA GLU A 12 6.43 -3.87 -7.25
C GLU A 12 6.56 -2.59 -8.08
N PHE A 13 7.57 -1.78 -7.73
CA PHE A 13 7.92 -0.58 -8.46
C PHE A 13 9.39 -0.63 -8.86
N GLU A 14 9.71 -0.07 -10.03
CA GLU A 14 11.09 -0.06 -10.54
C GLU A 14 12.02 0.79 -9.66
N ASN A 15 11.50 1.84 -9.03
CA ASN A 15 12.26 2.78 -8.21
C ASN A 15 11.36 3.53 -7.21
N ALA A 16 11.97 4.36 -6.37
CA ALA A 16 11.28 5.12 -5.33
C ALA A 16 10.38 6.23 -5.91
N GLU A 17 10.78 6.82 -7.05
CA GLU A 17 10.02 7.85 -7.73
C GLU A 17 8.69 7.29 -8.29
N ALA A 18 8.71 6.08 -8.85
CA ALA A 18 7.53 5.38 -9.33
C ALA A 18 6.56 5.05 -8.17
N LEU A 19 7.09 4.63 -7.02
CA LEU A 19 6.29 4.41 -5.80
C LEU A 19 5.65 5.72 -5.32
N ALA A 20 6.41 6.81 -5.26
CA ALA A 20 5.89 8.12 -4.85
C ALA A 20 4.81 8.62 -5.80
N ALA A 21 5.03 8.50 -7.12
CA ALA A 21 4.06 8.85 -8.13
C ALA A 21 2.77 8.03 -8.01
N TYR A 22 2.87 6.74 -7.68
CA TYR A 22 1.72 5.88 -7.42
C TYR A 22 0.93 6.33 -6.19
N ALA A 23 1.62 6.66 -5.09
CA ALA A 23 0.99 7.08 -3.83
C ALA A 23 0.15 8.37 -3.99
N GLU A 24 0.55 9.26 -4.89
CA GLU A 24 -0.14 10.53 -5.17
C GLU A 24 -1.07 10.45 -6.38
N HIS A 25 -1.10 9.34 -7.11
CA HIS A 25 -1.86 9.23 -8.35
C HIS A 25 -3.38 9.41 -8.07
N PRO A 26 -4.10 10.27 -8.82
CA PRO A 26 -5.52 10.55 -8.55
C PRO A 26 -6.42 9.32 -8.52
N ALA A 27 -6.15 8.33 -9.37
CA ALA A 27 -6.89 7.07 -9.37
C ALA A 27 -6.63 6.24 -8.10
N HIS A 28 -5.40 6.25 -7.56
CA HIS A 28 -5.08 5.56 -6.31
C HIS A 28 -5.78 6.24 -5.13
N LEU A 29 -5.75 7.57 -5.07
CA LEU A 29 -6.43 8.35 -4.03
C LEU A 29 -7.94 8.11 -4.02
N LYS A 30 -8.57 8.08 -5.20
CA LYS A 30 -10.01 7.80 -5.33
C LYS A 30 -10.38 6.44 -4.74
N ILE A 31 -9.66 5.38 -5.09
CA ILE A 31 -9.92 4.04 -4.56
C ILE A 31 -9.62 3.97 -3.05
N ARG A 32 -8.54 4.62 -2.59
CA ARG A 32 -8.21 4.68 -1.16
C ARG A 32 -9.35 5.29 -0.35
N ASP A 33 -10.00 6.33 -0.88
CA ASP A 33 -11.11 7.02 -0.24
C ASP A 33 -12.39 6.18 -0.29
N GLU A 34 -12.70 5.52 -1.42
CA GLU A 34 -13.81 4.56 -1.52
C GLU A 34 -13.68 3.40 -0.52
N LEU A 35 -12.46 2.96 -0.22
CA LEU A 35 -12.19 1.91 0.76
C LEU A 35 -12.32 2.36 2.23
N GLN A 36 -12.41 3.66 2.54
CA GLN A 36 -12.44 4.13 3.94
C GLN A 36 -13.67 3.63 4.73
N GLY A 37 -14.80 3.41 4.05
CA GLY A 37 -16.02 2.87 4.69
C GLY A 37 -16.13 1.34 4.65
N LEU A 38 -15.22 0.66 3.94
CA LEU A 38 -15.26 -0.79 3.73
C LEU A 38 -14.27 -1.54 4.63
N ARG A 39 -13.21 -0.87 5.08
CA ARG A 39 -12.16 -1.48 5.92
C ARG A 39 -12.30 -1.07 7.38
N VAL A 40 -12.02 -2.00 8.29
CA VAL A 40 -11.94 -1.72 9.74
C VAL A 40 -10.55 -1.22 10.09
N GLU A 41 -9.51 -1.86 9.57
CA GLU A 41 -8.11 -1.52 9.82
C GLU A 41 -7.32 -1.49 8.51
N ARG A 42 -6.19 -0.78 8.51
CA ARG A 42 -5.28 -0.68 7.37
C ARG A 42 -3.84 -0.58 7.84
N TYR A 43 -3.01 -1.47 7.32
CA TYR A 43 -1.56 -1.45 7.49
C TYR A 43 -0.91 -1.30 6.11
N GLN A 44 0.09 -0.43 5.98
CA GLN A 44 0.86 -0.23 4.75
C GLN A 44 2.35 -0.22 5.10
N VAL A 45 3.14 -0.93 4.30
CA VAL A 45 4.60 -0.96 4.40
C VAL A 45 5.18 -0.83 3.00
N ASP A 46 6.00 0.19 2.81
CA ASP A 46 6.85 0.32 1.64
C ASP A 46 8.27 -0.11 2.05
N TYR A 47 8.87 -1.03 1.30
CA TYR A 47 10.20 -1.55 1.63
C TYR A 47 11.02 -1.79 0.37
N ARG A 48 12.34 -1.79 0.52
CA ARG A 48 13.25 -2.19 -0.55
C ARG A 48 13.56 -3.68 -0.38
N PRO A 49 13.32 -4.52 -1.40
CA PRO A 49 13.78 -5.90 -1.35
C PRO A 49 15.31 -5.88 -1.23
N ASN A 50 15.83 -6.58 -0.22
CA ASN A 50 17.27 -6.68 0.10
C ASN A 50 17.95 -5.39 0.64
N ALA A 51 17.21 -4.49 1.29
CA ALA A 51 17.89 -3.66 2.29
C ALA A 51 18.40 -4.62 3.37
N GLU A 52 19.72 -4.80 3.45
CA GLU A 52 20.36 -5.65 4.46
C GLU A 52 19.73 -5.36 5.82
N GLN A 53 19.27 -6.42 6.50
CA GLN A 53 18.69 -6.33 7.84
C GLN A 53 19.72 -5.83 8.84
#